data_AF-A0A348URW7-F1
#
_entry.id   AF-A0A348URW7-F1
#
_cell.length_a   1.000
_cell.length_b   1.000
_cell.length_c   1.000
_cell.angle_alpha   90.00
_cell.angle_beta   90.00
_cell.angle_gamma   90.00
#
_symmetry.space_group_name_H-M   'P 1'
#
loop_
_entity.id
_entity.type
_entity.pdbx_description
1 polymer ?
#
loop_
_entity_poly.entity_id
_entity_poly.type
_entity_poly.pdbx_seq_one_letter_code
_entity_poly.pdbx_strand_id
1 'polypeptide(L)'
;MTLHPQESIANLVSDTLSVIDSLAAVSNNCDKSLVESRQLCSKIPSYISEDILRVAVVGVIKSGKSTFINAMSGRELVQRGAGVVTSITTRIRKGKKNRAIIHLKSWDDINSEIESCLEMFPDKDDS
;
A
#
# COMPACT_ATOMS: atom_id res chain seq x y z
N MET A 1 -33.37 -7.58 8.57
CA MET A 1 -32.35 -8.18 7.68
C MET A 1 -31.24 -7.14 7.54
N THR A 2 -30.28 -7.15 8.46
CA THR A 2 -29.17 -6.18 8.48
C THR A 2 -28.14 -6.61 7.46
N LEU A 3 -28.01 -5.88 6.35
CA LEU A 3 -26.89 -6.06 5.41
C LEU A 3 -25.59 -5.94 6.19
N HIS A 4 -24.64 -6.85 5.96
CA HIS A 4 -23.32 -6.70 6.54
C HIS A 4 -22.70 -5.40 6.01
N PRO A 5 -22.04 -4.56 6.83
CA PRO A 5 -21.50 -3.27 6.37
C PRO A 5 -20.61 -3.36 5.11
N GLN A 6 -19.94 -4.49 4.93
CA GLN A 6 -19.12 -4.78 3.75
C GLN A 6 -19.96 -4.95 2.47
N GLU A 7 -21.14 -5.58 2.55
CA GLU A 7 -22.04 -5.74 1.40
C GLU A 7 -22.62 -4.40 0.95
N SER A 8 -22.97 -3.52 1.90
CA SER A 8 -23.48 -2.18 1.58
C SER A 8 -22.46 -1.33 0.84
N ILE A 9 -21.18 -1.35 1.26
CA ILE A 9 -20.12 -0.59 0.58
C ILE A 9 -19.83 -1.18 -0.79
N ALA A 10 -19.80 -2.51 -0.93
CA ALA A 10 -19.59 -3.17 -2.23
C ALA A 10 -20.67 -2.79 -3.25
N ASN A 11 -21.94 -2.77 -2.82
CA ASN A 11 -23.06 -2.35 -3.67
C ASN A 11 -22.91 -0.89 -4.09
N LEU A 12 -22.56 0.00 -3.15
CA LEU A 12 -22.36 1.41 -3.46
C LEU A 12 -21.23 1.63 -4.47
N VAL A 13 -20.13 0.88 -4.35
CA VAL A 13 -19.02 0.92 -5.33
C VAL A 13 -19.49 0.46 -6.71
N SER A 14 -20.25 -0.63 -6.78
CA SER A 14 -20.83 -1.14 -8.03
C SER A 14 -21.73 -0.10 -8.70
N ASP A 15 -22.58 0.56 -7.93
CA ASP A 15 -23.48 1.61 -8.43
C ASP A 15 -22.69 2.80 -8.98
N THR A 16 -21.67 3.28 -8.26
CA THR A 16 -20.80 4.35 -8.76
C THR A 16 -20.06 3.97 -10.04
N LEU A 17 -19.59 2.72 -10.16
CA LEU A 17 -18.93 2.24 -11.38
C LEU A 17 -19.90 2.25 -12.58
N SER A 18 -21.14 1.82 -12.39
CA SER A 18 -22.19 1.87 -13.41
C SER A 18 -22.47 3.29 -13.90
N VAL A 19 -22.52 4.25 -12.97
CA VAL A 19 -22.69 5.68 -13.31
C VAL A 19 -21.50 6.21 -14.10
N ILE A 20 -20.27 5.88 -13.69
CA ILE A 20 -19.05 6.26 -14.41
C ILE A 20 -19.03 5.66 -15.82
N ASP A 21 -19.39 4.38 -15.98
CA ASP A 21 -19.45 3.71 -17.27
C ASP A 21 -20.49 4.37 -18.19
N SER A 22 -21.64 4.77 -17.64
CA SER A 22 -22.68 5.51 -18.38
C SER A 22 -22.21 6.90 -18.81
N LEU A 23 -21.52 7.64 -17.94
CA LEU A 23 -20.92 8.95 -18.26
C LEU A 23 -19.83 8.83 -19.33
N ALA A 24 -19.00 7.80 -19.24
CA ALA A 24 -17.92 7.55 -20.18
C ALA A 24 -18.46 7.26 -21.60
N ALA A 25 -19.58 6.55 -21.70
CA ALA A 25 -20.28 6.30 -22.97
C ALA A 25 -20.80 7.58 -23.63
N VAL A 26 -21.28 8.55 -22.84
CA VAL A 26 -21.73 9.86 -23.35
C VAL A 26 -20.55 10.75 -23.72
N SER A 27 -19.44 10.66 -22.97
CA SER A 27 -18.22 11.46 -23.15
C SER A 27 -17.26 10.93 -24.22
N ASN A 28 -17.60 9.84 -24.94
CA ASN A 28 -16.69 9.14 -25.87
C ASN A 28 -15.32 8.78 -25.25
N ASN A 29 -15.28 8.44 -23.95
CA ASN A 29 -14.05 8.05 -23.24
C ASN A 29 -12.88 9.06 -23.30
N CYS A 30 -13.11 10.32 -23.65
CA CYS A 30 -12.05 11.33 -23.77
C CYS A 30 -11.65 11.97 -22.44
N ASP A 31 -12.43 11.76 -21.37
CA ASP A 31 -12.14 12.35 -20.07
C ASP A 31 -11.20 11.47 -19.25
N LYS A 32 -9.94 11.91 -19.17
CA LYS A 32 -8.88 11.27 -18.37
C LYS A 32 -9.29 11.13 -16.89
N SER A 33 -10.02 12.10 -16.34
CA SER A 33 -10.47 12.07 -14.94
C SER A 33 -11.47 10.94 -14.69
N LEU A 34 -12.33 10.62 -15.66
CA LEU A 34 -13.27 9.50 -15.55
C LEU A 34 -12.53 8.15 -15.58
N VAL A 35 -11.53 8.02 -16.45
CA VAL A 35 -10.69 6.81 -16.53
C VAL A 35 -9.94 6.58 -15.21
N GLU A 36 -9.31 7.62 -14.65
CA GLU A 36 -8.60 7.55 -13.37
C GLU A 36 -9.55 7.21 -12.21
N SER A 37 -10.71 7.88 -12.16
CA SER A 37 -11.72 7.63 -11.12
C SER A 37 -12.28 6.20 -11.19
N ARG A 38 -12.53 5.69 -12.40
CA ARG A 38 -12.93 4.29 -12.62
C ARG A 38 -11.88 3.31 -12.11
N GLN A 39 -10.61 3.56 -12.41
CA GLN A 39 -9.49 2.72 -11.96
C GLN A 39 -9.32 2.75 -10.43
N LEU A 40 -9.60 3.89 -9.80
CA LEU A 40 -9.57 3.99 -8.34
C LEU A 40 -10.73 3.19 -7.72
N CYS A 41 -11.96 3.43 -8.19
CA CYS A 41 -13.16 2.77 -7.67
C CYS A 41 -13.12 1.25 -7.86
N SER A 42 -12.56 0.76 -8.97
CA SER A 42 -12.46 -0.68 -9.23
C SER A 42 -11.51 -1.42 -8.28
N LYS A 43 -10.61 -0.72 -7.59
CA LYS A 43 -9.71 -1.29 -6.57
C LYS A 43 -10.32 -1.32 -5.17
N ILE A 44 -11.39 -0.56 -4.91
CA ILE A 44 -12.01 -0.50 -3.57
C ILE A 44 -12.53 -1.88 -3.11
N PRO A 45 -13.21 -2.68 -3.94
CA PRO A 45 -13.72 -3.98 -3.51
C PRO A 45 -12.60 -4.94 -3.11
N SER A 46 -11.45 -4.91 -3.80
CA SER A 46 -10.32 -5.75 -3.44
C SER A 46 -9.75 -5.36 -2.07
N TYR A 47 -9.63 -4.07 -1.78
CA TYR A 47 -9.19 -3.59 -0.46
C TYR A 47 -10.14 -3.96 0.68
N ILE A 48 -11.45 -3.91 0.44
CA ILE A 48 -12.46 -4.34 1.43
C ILE A 48 -12.35 -5.85 1.65
N SER A 49 -12.24 -6.63 0.58
CA SER A 49 -12.13 -8.09 0.66
C SER A 49 -10.82 -8.57 1.29
N GLU A 50 -9.74 -7.79 1.17
CA GLU A 50 -8.47 -8.08 1.82
C GLU A 50 -8.59 -8.05 3.35
N ASP A 51 -9.50 -7.24 3.92
CA ASP A 51 -9.73 -7.06 5.36
C ASP A 51 -8.42 -6.79 6.14
N ILE A 52 -7.50 -6.03 5.51
CA ILE A 52 -6.19 -5.69 6.06
C ILE A 52 -6.05 -4.18 6.19
N LEU A 53 -5.95 -3.70 7.43
CA LEU A 53 -5.50 -2.35 7.72
C LEU A 53 -3.96 -2.30 7.72
N ARG A 54 -3.37 -1.54 6.79
CA ARG A 54 -1.92 -1.36 6.68
C ARG A 54 -1.51 -0.12 7.48
N VAL A 55 -0.64 -0.29 8.47
CA VAL A 55 -0.10 0.80 9.30
C VAL A 55 1.40 0.89 9.11
N ALA A 56 1.90 2.05 8.69
CA ALA A 56 3.33 2.33 8.57
C ALA A 56 3.85 2.95 9.88
N VAL A 57 4.92 2.38 10.44
CA VAL A 57 5.61 2.93 11.62
C VAL A 57 6.96 3.48 11.17
N VAL A 58 7.09 4.79 11.15
CA VAL A 58 8.27 5.51 10.61
C VAL A 58 8.92 6.35 11.72
N GLY A 59 10.24 6.52 11.66
CA GLY A 59 10.99 7.35 12.60
C GLY A 59 12.48 7.05 12.60
N VAL A 60 13.27 7.96 13.16
CA VAL A 60 14.74 7.87 13.20
C VAL A 60 15.28 6.63 13.91
N ILE A 61 16.52 6.24 13.62
CA ILE A 61 17.16 5.07 14.24
C ILE A 61 17.14 5.19 15.78
N LYS A 62 16.90 4.08 16.48
CA LYS A 62 16.77 3.99 17.95
C LYS A 62 15.60 4.77 18.59
N SER A 63 14.63 5.26 17.83
CA SER A 63 13.44 5.94 18.36
C SER A 63 12.41 5.03 19.08
N GLY A 64 12.73 3.75 19.32
CA GLY A 64 11.82 2.81 20.00
C GLY A 64 10.76 2.15 19.11
N LYS A 65 10.84 2.22 17.77
CA LYS A 65 9.87 1.58 16.85
C LYS A 65 9.64 0.09 17.12
N SER A 66 10.72 -0.69 17.27
CA SER A 66 10.61 -2.13 17.58
C SER A 66 9.95 -2.36 18.94
N THR A 67 10.21 -1.50 19.93
CA THR A 67 9.55 -1.55 21.24
C THR A 67 8.06 -1.28 21.11
N PHE A 68 7.66 -0.25 20.36
CA PHE A 68 6.26 0.08 20.10
C PHE A 68 5.53 -1.07 19.41
N ILE A 69 6.09 -1.64 18.34
CA ILE A 69 5.50 -2.76 17.60
C ILE A 69 5.31 -3.98 18.53
N ASN A 70 6.31 -4.31 19.34
CA ASN A 70 6.23 -5.42 20.28
C ASN A 70 5.15 -5.19 21.36
N ALA A 71 5.05 -3.97 21.89
CA ALA A 71 4.03 -3.60 22.87
C ALA A 71 2.62 -3.66 22.26
N MET A 72 2.42 -3.07 21.07
CA MET A 72 1.16 -3.11 20.34
C MET A 72 0.74 -4.55 19.97
N SER A 73 1.71 -5.40 19.64
CA SER A 73 1.46 -6.81 19.35
C SER A 73 1.25 -7.68 20.60
N GLY A 74 1.59 -7.20 21.80
CA GLY A 74 1.65 -8.00 23.02
C GLY A 74 2.64 -9.17 22.96
N ARG A 75 3.60 -9.15 22.04
CA ARG A 75 4.57 -10.22 21.78
C ARG A 75 5.92 -9.64 21.37
N GLU A 76 6.99 -10.38 21.64
CA GLU A 76 8.33 -10.01 21.19
C GLU A 76 8.57 -10.53 19.76
N LEU A 77 8.12 -9.76 18.76
CA LEU A 77 8.19 -10.11 17.34
C LEU A 77 9.42 -9.54 16.62
N VAL A 78 9.87 -8.36 17.03
CA VAL A 78 10.99 -7.66 16.40
C VAL A 78 12.16 -7.59 17.39
N GLN A 79 13.34 -7.97 16.93
CA GLN A 79 14.57 -7.90 17.72
C GLN A 79 14.84 -6.46 18.20
N ARG A 80 15.34 -6.35 19.42
CA ARG A 80 15.78 -5.09 20.05
C ARG A 80 17.31 -5.13 20.15
N GLY A 81 17.99 -4.04 19.79
CA GLY A 81 19.45 -3.98 19.87
C GLY A 81 19.97 -2.58 19.57
N ALA A 82 21.19 -2.29 20.04
CA ALA A 82 21.82 -0.97 19.95
C ALA A 82 22.50 -0.65 18.60
N GLY A 83 22.28 -1.46 17.56
CA GLY A 83 22.77 -1.26 16.18
C GLY A 83 21.66 -0.87 15.18
N VAL A 84 21.97 -0.84 13.89
CA VAL A 84 20.97 -0.76 12.81
C VAL A 84 20.34 -2.14 12.65
N VAL A 85 19.34 -2.44 13.50
CA VAL A 85 18.73 -3.78 13.56
C VAL A 85 17.69 -4.00 12.45
N THR A 86 17.10 -2.94 11.92
CA THR A 86 16.07 -2.99 10.87
C THR A 86 16.44 -2.08 9.70
N SER A 87 17.36 -2.53 8.84
CA SER A 87 17.67 -1.86 7.55
C SER A 87 16.74 -2.31 6.42
N ILE A 88 15.90 -3.32 6.67
CA ILE A 88 14.97 -3.90 5.69
C ILE A 88 13.53 -3.62 6.11
N THR A 89 12.72 -3.14 5.16
CA THR A 89 11.27 -2.97 5.35
C THR A 89 10.63 -4.30 5.74
N THR A 90 10.18 -4.39 6.99
CA THR A 90 9.59 -5.62 7.55
C THR A 90 8.08 -5.44 7.67
N ARG A 91 7.30 -6.30 7.01
CA ARG A 91 5.84 -6.34 7.14
C ARG A 91 5.45 -7.47 8.09
N ILE A 92 4.70 -7.13 9.14
CA ILE A 92 4.20 -8.08 10.13
C ILE A 92 2.70 -8.20 9.97
N ARG A 93 2.19 -9.44 9.92
CA ARG A 93 0.75 -9.72 9.91
C ARG A 93 0.42 -10.98 10.68
N LYS A 94 -0.80 -11.07 11.21
CA LYS A 94 -1.32 -12.31 11.80
C LYS A 94 -1.43 -13.38 10.72
N GLY A 95 -1.01 -14.61 11.05
CA GLY A 95 -1.12 -15.78 10.18
C GLY A 95 -1.48 -17.02 10.98
N LYS A 96 -1.88 -18.10 10.29
CA LYS A 96 -2.22 -19.38 10.93
C LYS A 96 -1.01 -20.09 11.55
N LYS A 97 0.19 -19.87 11.01
CA LYS A 97 1.47 -20.44 11.45
C LYS A 97 2.57 -19.38 11.35
N ASN A 98 3.62 -19.54 12.14
CA ASN A 98 4.81 -18.70 12.03
C ASN A 98 5.50 -18.95 10.69
N ARG A 99 5.67 -17.90 9.88
CA ARG A 99 6.31 -17.96 8.57
C ARG A 99 6.98 -16.62 8.26
N ALA A 100 8.21 -16.68 7.77
CA ALA A 100 8.92 -15.55 7.19
C ALA A 100 9.07 -15.76 5.69
N ILE A 101 8.83 -14.72 4.90
CA ILE A 101 9.05 -14.71 3.46
C ILE A 101 9.95 -13.52 3.17
N ILE A 102 11.06 -13.78 2.49
CA ILE A 102 12.00 -12.75 2.07
C ILE A 102 11.72 -12.46 0.59
N HIS A 103 11.40 -11.21 0.29
CA HIS A 103 11.26 -10.74 -1.08
C HIS A 103 12.56 -10.03 -1.46
N LEU A 104 13.27 -10.60 -2.43
CA LEU A 104 14.46 -10.00 -3.02
C LEU A 104 14.04 -9.37 -4.34
N LYS A 105 14.48 -8.13 -4.57
CA LYS A 105 14.30 -7.46 -5.86
C LYS A 105 15.19 -8.12 -6.91
N SER A 106 14.72 -8.18 -8.16
CA SER A 106 15.56 -8.57 -9.28
C SER A 106 16.56 -7.46 -9.63
N TRP A 107 17.57 -7.77 -10.44
CA TRP A 107 18.48 -6.74 -10.96
C TRP A 107 17.74 -5.68 -11.76
N ASP A 108 16.75 -6.08 -12.55
CA ASP A 108 15.96 -5.16 -13.37
C ASP A 108 15.13 -4.21 -12.49
N ASP A 109 14.52 -4.72 -11.42
CA ASP A 109 13.76 -3.89 -10.46
C ASP A 109 14.66 -2.87 -9.76
N ILE A 110 15.88 -3.29 -9.39
CA ILE A 110 16.86 -2.41 -8.74
C ILE A 110 17.28 -1.29 -9.69
N ASN A 111 17.60 -1.64 -10.93
CA ASN A 111 18.05 -0.67 -11.94
C ASN A 111 16.94 0.34 -12.26
N SER A 112 15.69 -0.13 -12.45
CA SER A 112 14.56 0.75 -12.73
C SER A 112 14.25 1.73 -11.59
N GLU A 113 14.39 1.30 -10.34
CA GLU A 113 14.20 2.19 -9.19
C GLU A 113 15.33 3.23 -9.07
N ILE A 114 16.57 2.83 -9.36
CA ILE A 114 17.71 3.76 -9.42
C ILE A 114 17.47 4.80 -10.51
N GLU A 115 17.10 4.38 -11.72
CA GLU A 115 16.78 5.27 -12.85
C GLU A 115 15.66 6.26 -12.48
N SER A 116 14.57 5.79 -11.89
CA SER A 116 13.48 6.66 -11.43
C SER A 116 13.91 7.65 -10.35
N CYS A 117 14.81 7.25 -9.44
CA CYS A 117 15.37 8.17 -8.45
C CYS A 117 16.32 9.20 -9.08
N LEU A 118 17.05 8.84 -10.14
CA LEU A 118 17.96 9.74 -10.85
C LEU A 118 17.21 10.86 -11.57
N GLU A 119 16.01 10.60 -12.08
CA GLU A 119 15.12 11.64 -12.66
C GLU A 119 14.73 12.73 -11.65
N MET A 120 14.79 12.43 -10.35
CA MET A 120 14.49 13.39 -9.27
C MET A 120 15.69 14.23 -8.85
N PHE A 121 16.90 13.93 -9.36
CA PHE A 121 18.05 14.79 -9.12
C PHE A 121 17.95 16.04 -9.99
N PRO A 122 18.18 17.23 -9.42
CA PRO A 122 18.28 18.43 -10.24
C PRO A 122 19.42 18.24 -11.24
N ASP A 123 19.17 18.61 -12.50
CA ASP A 123 20.26 18.78 -13.46
C ASP A 123 21.32 19.69 -12.82
N LYS A 124 22.59 19.37 -13.03
CA LYS A 124 23.65 20.32 -12.71
C LYS A 124 23.42 21.53 -13.61
N ASP A 125 22.71 22.54 -13.11
CA ASP A 125 22.71 23.85 -13.72
C ASP A 125 24.17 24.32 -13.74
N ASP A 126 24.69 24.38 -14.96
CA ASP A 126 26.08 24.63 -15.29
C ASP A 126 26.54 25.97 -14.70
N SER A 127 27.70 25.92 -14.06
CA SER A 127 28.54 27.07 -13.67
C SER A 127 29.09 27.81 -14.88
#